data_AF-A0A8J7QBY5-F1
#
_entry.id   AF-A0A8J7QBY5-F1
#
_cell.length_a   1.000
_cell.length_b   1.000
_cell.length_c   1.000
_cell.angle_alpha   90.00
_cell.angle_beta   90.00
_cell.angle_gamma   90.00
#
_symmetry.space_group_name_H-M   'P 1'
#
loop_
_entity.id
_entity.type
_entity.pdbx_description
1 polymer ?
#
loop_
_entity_poly.entity_id
_entity_poly.type
_entity_poly.pdbx_seq_one_letter_code
_entity_poly.pdbx_strand_id
1 'polypeptide(L)' 'MSDALFFPMVAPGERLPPVYNEDGVDLSLIRWMLSLTMEERLLVLQDHINTINMIRDEITIS' A
#
# COMPACT_ATOMS: atom_id res chain seq x y z
N MET A 1 0.97 16.62 3.38
CA MET A 1 2.30 16.08 3.70
C MET A 1 2.12 15.28 4.98
N SER A 2 1.77 13.99 4.82
CA SER A 2 1.50 13.08 5.93
C SER A 2 2.80 12.82 6.67
N ASP A 3 2.84 13.32 7.88
CA ASP A 3 3.90 13.13 8.85
C ASP A 3 4.05 11.63 9.13
N ALA A 4 5.29 11.18 9.33
CA ALA A 4 5.70 9.78 9.49
C ALA A 4 5.63 8.93 8.21
N LEU A 5 6.79 8.84 7.55
CA LEU A 5 7.26 7.53 7.13
C LEU A 5 6.98 6.54 8.27
N PHE A 6 6.11 5.59 7.98
CA PHE A 6 5.60 4.50 8.82
C PHE A 6 6.75 3.63 9.34
N PHE A 7 7.59 4.21 10.20
CA PHE A 7 8.31 3.50 11.23
C PHE A 7 7.39 3.54 12.43
N PRO A 8 6.94 2.39 12.96
CA PRO A 8 6.48 2.41 14.32
C PRO A 8 7.63 3.02 15.13
N MET A 9 7.34 4.04 15.91
CA MET A 9 8.14 4.38 17.09
C MET A 9 8.01 3.16 18.01
N VAL A 10 8.70 2.08 17.66
CA VAL A 10 8.71 0.83 18.42
C VAL A 10 9.40 1.20 19.72
N ALA A 11 8.69 1.09 20.83
CA ALA A 11 9.31 1.31 22.12
C ALA A 11 10.52 0.37 22.24
N PRO A 12 11.65 0.81 22.81
CA PRO A 12 12.82 -0.05 22.97
C PRO A 12 12.42 -1.38 23.64
N GLY A 13 12.51 -2.48 22.89
CA GLY A 13 12.12 -3.82 23.35
C GLY A 13 10.85 -4.42 22.70
N GLU A 14 10.06 -3.65 21.95
CA GLU A 14 8.97 -4.22 21.15
C GLU A 14 9.49 -4.85 19.85
N ARG A 15 8.85 -5.94 19.42
CA ARG A 15 9.15 -6.58 18.13
C ARG A 15 8.25 -6.00 17.05
N LEU A 16 8.84 -5.71 15.89
CA LEU A 16 8.07 -5.33 14.71
C LEU A 16 7.03 -6.41 14.39
N PRO A 17 5.80 -6.03 14.00
CA PRO A 17 4.81 -7.00 13.59
C PRO A 17 5.31 -7.76 12.35
N PRO A 18 5.09 -9.08 12.28
CA PRO A 18 5.62 -9.91 11.20
C PRO A 18 5.10 -9.42 9.85
N VAL A 19 6.00 -9.38 8.85
CA VAL A 19 5.69 -8.92 7.48
C VAL A 19 4.78 -9.91 6.76
N TYR A 20 4.98 -11.21 7.02
CA TYR A 20 4.20 -12.29 6.42
C TYR A 20 3.26 -12.93 7.45
N ASN A 21 2.11 -13.44 7.00
CA ASN A 21 1.26 -14.30 7.84
C ASN A 21 1.76 -15.76 7.86
N GLU A 22 1.05 -16.64 8.57
CA GLU A 22 1.39 -18.06 8.70
C GLU A 22 1.37 -18.81 7.35
N ASP A 23 0.63 -18.30 6.36
CA ASP A 23 0.56 -18.83 5.01
C ASP A 23 1.63 -18.24 4.06
N GLY A 24 2.48 -17.34 4.56
CA GLY A 24 3.51 -16.66 3.74
C GLY A 24 2.99 -15.49 2.89
N VAL A 25 1.81 -14.95 3.18
CA VAL A 25 1.23 -13.77 2.51
C VAL A 25 1.86 -12.49 3.06
N ASP A 26 2.41 -11.65 2.18
CA ASP A 26 2.94 -10.32 2.55
C ASP A 26 1.80 -9.38 2.98
N LEU A 27 1.88 -8.90 4.21
CA LEU A 27 0.89 -8.01 4.83
C LEU A 27 1.24 -6.53 4.67
N SER A 28 2.36 -6.18 4.05
CA SER A 28 2.82 -4.80 3.91
C SER A 28 1.80 -3.93 3.19
N LEU A 29 1.29 -4.41 2.05
CA LEU A 29 0.32 -3.66 1.23
C LEU A 29 -1.00 -3.46 1.97
N ILE A 30 -1.56 -4.51 2.57
CA ILE A 30 -2.84 -4.41 3.27
C ILE A 30 -2.72 -3.52 4.52
N ARG A 31 -1.62 -3.61 5.27
CA ARG A 31 -1.38 -2.75 6.43
C ARG A 31 -1.25 -1.28 6.03
N TRP A 32 -0.55 -1.01 4.93
CA TRP A 32 -0.48 0.34 4.37
C TRP A 32 -1.86 0.84 3.90
N MET A 33 -2.64 0.04 3.17
CA MET A 33 -3.99 0.45 2.72
C MET A 33 -4.96 0.72 3.89
N LEU A 34 -4.81 -0.01 5.00
CA LEU A 34 -5.59 0.18 6.20
C LEU A 34 -5.17 1.41 7.01
N SER A 35 -3.94 1.91 6.86
CA SER A 35 -3.50 3.17 7.49
C SER A 35 -4.00 4.42 6.77
N LEU A 36 -4.45 4.29 5.53
CA LEU A 36 -4.97 5.42 4.74
C LEU A 36 -6.36 5.85 5.23
N THR A 37 -6.62 7.16 5.16
CA THR A 37 -7.99 7.69 5.23
C THR A 37 -8.82 7.21 4.04
N MET A 38 -10.16 7.39 4.13
CA MET A 38 -11.05 7.02 3.02
C MET A 38 -10.68 7.75 1.72
N GLU A 39 -10.34 9.03 1.81
CA GLU A 39 -9.96 9.85 0.64
C GLU A 39 -8.63 9.39 0.04
N GLU A 40 -7.59 9.22 0.85
CA GLU A 40 -6.28 8.75 0.38
C GLU A 40 -6.38 7.36 -0.28
N ARG A 41 -7.18 6.47 0.31
CA ARG A 41 -7.43 5.15 -0.27
C ARG A 41 -8.08 5.24 -1.64
N LEU A 42 -9.07 6.12 -1.82
CA LEU A 42 -9.72 6.33 -3.12
C LEU A 42 -8.74 6.89 -4.16
N LEU A 43 -7.88 7.82 -3.77
CA LEU A 43 -6.86 8.40 -4.67
C LEU A 43 -5.87 7.32 -5.16
N VAL A 44 -5.37 6.49 -4.26
CA VAL A 44 -4.46 5.37 -4.62
C VAL A 44 -5.13 4.39 -5.58
N LEU A 45 -6.39 4.02 -5.30
CA LEU A 45 -7.13 3.10 -6.17
C LEU A 45 -7.37 3.69 -7.56
N GLN A 46 -7.70 4.99 -7.63
CA GLN A 46 -7.88 5.68 -8.89
C GLN A 46 -6.60 5.75 -9.71
N ASP A 47 -5.46 6.01 -9.06
CA ASP A 47 -4.14 6.02 -9.72
C ASP A 47 -3.79 4.65 -10.31
N HIS A 48 -4.10 3.57 -9.59
CA HIS A 48 -3.90 2.20 -10.07
C HIS A 48 -4.77 1.89 -11.30
N ILE A 49 -6.04 2.31 -11.29
CA ILE A 49 -6.95 2.17 -12.44
C ILE A 49 -6.42 2.94 -13.66
N ASN A 50 -5.95 4.17 -13.45
CA ASN A 50 -5.39 4.99 -14.52
C ASN A 50 -4.17 4.32 -15.15
N THR A 51 -3.27 3.77 -14.32
CA THR A 51 -2.09 3.03 -14.78
C THR A 51 -2.47 1.82 -15.63
N ILE A 52 -3.44 1.02 -15.18
CA ILE A 52 -3.91 -0.16 -15.94
C ILE A 52 -4.51 0.26 -17.28
N ASN A 53 -5.32 1.32 -17.30
CA ASN A 53 -5.92 1.83 -18.54
C ASN A 53 -4.84 2.33 -19.51
N MET A 54 -3.83 3.06 -19.01
CA MET A 54 -2.70 3.51 -19.82
C MET A 54 -1.98 2.34 -20.48
N ILE A 55 -1.63 1.30 -19.72
CA ILE A 55 -0.97 0.10 -20.24
C ILE A 55 -1.84 -0.61 -21.28
N ARG A 56 -3.14 -0.75 -21.00
CA ARG A 56 -4.09 -1.36 -21.95
C ARG A 56 -4.13 -0.60 -23.26
N ASP A 57 -4.19 0.72 -23.20
CA ASP A 57 -4.32 1.58 -24.38
C ASP A 57 -3.01 1.55 -25.20
N GLU A 58 -1.84 1.50 -24.54
CA GLU A 58 -0.54 1.27 -25.20
C GLU A 58 -0.47 -0.08 -25.92
N ILE A 59 -0.99 -1.16 -25.31
CA ILE A 59 -1.05 -2.49 -25.93
C ILE A 59 -2.01 -2.52 -27.13
N THR A 60 -3.09 -1.74 -27.10
CA THR A 60 -4.15 -1.77 -28.13
C THR A 60 -3.79 -0.92 -29.37
N ILE A 61 -2.86 0.03 -29.23
CA ILE A 61 -2.39 0.91 -30.31
C ILE A 61 -1.16 0.32 -31.05
N SER A 62 -0.57 -0.76 -30.53
CA SER A 62 0.47 -1.57 -31.20
C SER A 62 -0.10 -2.69 -32.07
#